data_AF-A0A2V6GN12-F1
#
_entry.id   AF-A0A2V6GN12-F1
#
_cell.length_a   1.000
_cell.length_b   1.000
_cell.length_c   1.000
_cell.angle_alpha   90.00
_cell.angle_beta   90.00
_cell.angle_gamma   90.00
#
_symmetry.space_group_name_H-M   'P 1'
#
loop_
_entity.id
_entity.type
_entity.pdbx_description
1 polymer ?
#
loop_
_entity_poly.entity_id
_entity_poly.type
_entity_poly.pdbx_seq_one_letter_code
_entity_poly.pdbx_strand_id
1 'polypeptide(L)' 'MKHENQAAVPLREARDEFVSQWGVIGNAWGINRTMAQIHALLITAPAALSTDEIMAELKISRGNAHSNLRDLVSWGLVR' A
#
# COMPACT_ATOMS: atom_id res chain seq x y z
N MET A 1 1.28 -31.64 -11.60
CA MET A 1 0.98 -30.21 -11.83
C MET A 1 -0.04 -29.68 -10.80
N LYS A 2 0.28 -29.67 -9.49
CA LYS A 2 -0.60 -29.12 -8.43
C LYS A 2 0.18 -28.45 -7.27
N HIS A 3 1.31 -27.80 -7.55
CA HIS A 3 2.11 -27.16 -6.48
C HIS A 3 2.28 -25.64 -6.63
N GLU A 4 1.72 -25.00 -7.66
CA GLU A 4 2.02 -23.58 -7.93
C GLU A 4 1.06 -22.55 -7.30
N ASN A 5 -0.04 -22.92 -6.64
CA ASN A 5 -1.07 -21.93 -6.29
C ASN A 5 -1.53 -21.87 -4.82
N GLN A 6 -0.82 -22.53 -3.89
CA GLN A 6 -1.22 -22.53 -2.47
C GLN A 6 -0.36 -21.62 -1.58
N ALA A 7 0.82 -21.21 -2.03
CA ALA A 7 1.68 -20.25 -1.32
C ALA A 7 1.36 -18.78 -1.68
N ALA A 8 0.77 -18.53 -2.86
CA ALA A 8 0.45 -17.18 -3.33
C ALA A 8 -0.75 -16.54 -2.60
N VAL A 9 -1.76 -17.35 -2.25
CA VAL A 9 -2.94 -16.87 -1.49
C VAL A 9 -2.56 -16.42 -0.07
N PRO A 10 -1.80 -17.21 0.72
CA PRO A 10 -1.32 -16.79 2.03
C PRO A 10 -0.46 -15.52 2.00
N LEU A 11 0.39 -15.37 0.99
CA LEU A 11 1.27 -14.20 0.89
C LEU A 11 0.48 -12.92 0.61
N ARG A 12 -0.54 -13.00 -0.24
CA ARG A 12 -1.43 -11.87 -0.52
C ARG A 12 -2.21 -11.46 0.73
N GLU A 13 -2.80 -12.42 1.44
CA GLU A 13 -3.54 -12.15 2.68
C GLU A 13 -2.64 -11.52 3.75
N ALA A 14 -1.42 -12.05 3.93
CA ALA A 14 -0.44 -11.49 4.84
C ALA A 14 -0.03 -10.05 4.46
N ARG A 15 0.11 -9.76 3.17
CA ARG A 15 0.38 -8.40 2.67
C ARG A 15 -0.78 -7.47 2.97
N ASP A 16 -2.01 -7.89 2.68
CA ASP A 16 -3.21 -7.08 2.90
C ASP A 16 -3.40 -6.78 4.41
N GLU A 17 -3.11 -7.75 5.28
CA GLU A 17 -3.08 -7.54 6.73
C GLU A 17 -1.97 -6.58 7.15
N PHE A 18 -0.75 -6.74 6.62
CA PHE A 18 0.36 -5.82 6.87
C PHE A 18 0.01 -4.37 6.49
N VAL A 19 -0.55 -4.16 5.29
CA VAL A 19 -0.99 -2.84 4.83
C VAL A 19 -2.04 -2.25 5.77
N SER A 20 -3.01 -3.06 6.19
CA SER A 20 -4.05 -2.65 7.13
C SER A 20 -3.48 -2.22 8.47
N GLN A 21 -2.65 -3.06 9.11
CA GLN A 21 -2.04 -2.77 10.41
C GLN A 21 -1.08 -1.58 10.35
N TRP A 22 -0.29 -1.46 9.29
CA TRP A 22 0.60 -0.31 9.09
C TRP A 22 -0.20 1.00 8.98
N GLY A 23 -1.37 0.97 8.34
CA GLY A 23 -2.32 2.08 8.32
C GLY A 23 -2.84 2.49 9.70
N VAL A 24 -2.95 1.56 10.64
CA VAL A 24 -3.33 1.85 12.03
C VAL A 24 -2.15 2.49 12.78
N ILE A 25 -0.95 1.93 12.63
CA ILE A 25 0.26 2.37 13.33
C ILE A 25 0.69 3.78 12.87
N GLY A 26 0.52 4.12 11.60
CA GLY A 26 0.91 5.43 11.05
C GLY A 26 0.35 6.64 11.82
N ASN A 27 -0.85 6.50 12.39
CA ASN A 27 -1.46 7.55 13.21
C ASN A 27 -0.63 7.89 14.47
N ALA A 28 0.11 6.92 15.02
CA ALA A 28 0.98 7.13 16.20
C ALA A 28 2.16 8.08 15.90
N TRP A 29 2.50 8.27 14.62
CA TRP A 29 3.55 9.18 14.17
C TRP A 29 3.00 10.43 13.48
N GLY A 30 1.69 10.70 13.61
CA GLY A 30 1.06 11.88 13.00
C GLY A 30 0.86 11.80 11.49
N ILE A 31 1.00 10.60 10.90
CA ILE A 31 0.76 10.36 9.47
C ILE A 31 -0.67 9.83 9.31
N ASN A 32 -1.40 10.34 8.32
CA ASN A 32 -2.76 9.84 8.08
C ASN A 32 -2.74 8.37 7.61
N ARG A 33 -3.79 7.62 7.96
CA ARG A 33 -3.94 6.19 7.61
C ARG A 33 -3.67 5.89 6.14
N THR A 34 -4.21 6.68 5.21
CA THR A 34 -4.10 6.41 3.77
C THR A 34 -2.66 6.54 3.28
N MET A 35 -1.94 7.57 3.73
CA MET A 35 -0.52 7.75 3.40
C MET A 35 0.31 6.55 3.86
N ALA A 36 0.07 6.09 5.09
CA ALA A 36 0.74 4.91 5.62
C ALA A 36 0.40 3.65 4.81
N GLN A 37 -0.88 3.43 4.46
CA GLN A 37 -1.29 2.29 3.63
C GLN A 37 -0.68 2.31 2.23
N ILE A 38 -0.62 3.47 1.58
CA ILE A 38 0.04 3.64 0.27
C ILE A 38 1.51 3.29 0.39
N HIS A 39 2.20 3.80 1.42
CA HIS A 39 3.60 3.46 1.65
C HIS A 39 3.80 1.95 1.88
N ALA A 40 2.99 1.33 2.74
CA ALA A 40 3.05 -0.11 3.01
C ALA A 40 2.81 -0.96 1.74
N LEU A 41 1.85 -0.54 0.91
CA LEU A 41 1.56 -1.20 -0.36
C LEU A 41 2.77 -1.11 -1.29
N LEU A 42 3.37 0.08 -1.43
CA LEU A 42 4.50 0.31 -2.33
C LEU A 42 5.77 -0.43 -1.90
N ILE A 43 6.08 -0.49 -0.61
CA ILE A 43 7.29 -1.21 -0.13
C ILE A 43 7.17 -2.73 -0.25
N THR A 44 5.93 -3.26 -0.29
CA THR A 44 5.66 -4.70 -0.42
C THR A 44 5.31 -5.10 -1.85
N ALA A 45 5.15 -4.14 -2.76
CA ALA A 45 4.80 -4.43 -4.14
C ALA A 45 6.00 -5.05 -4.90
N PRO A 46 5.78 -6.14 -5.66
CA PRO A 46 6.84 -6.77 -6.44
C PRO A 46 7.32 -5.92 -7.62
N ALA A 47 6.54 -4.92 -8.02
CA ALA A 47 6.84 -3.97 -9.09
C ALA A 47 6.24 -2.60 -8.75
N ALA A 48 6.70 -1.56 -9.46
CA ALA A 48 6.12 -0.23 -9.35
C ALA A 48 4.62 -0.27 -9.72
N LEU A 49 3.81 0.41 -8.91
CA LEU A 49 2.36 0.50 -9.12
C LEU A 49 2.00 1.87 -9.70
N SER A 50 1.08 1.87 -10.65
CA SER A 50 0.40 3.06 -11.12
C SER A 50 -0.59 3.58 -10.07
N THR A 51 -0.96 4.86 -10.19
CA THR A 51 -2.02 5.46 -9.35
C THR A 51 -3.34 4.68 -9.44
N ASP A 52 -3.66 4.14 -10.63
CA ASP A 52 -4.90 3.39 -10.85
C ASP A 52 -4.89 2.05 -10.11
N GLU A 53 -3.76 1.36 -10.06
CA GLU A 53 -3.58 0.13 -9.29
C GLU A 53 -3.67 0.40 -7.78
N ILE A 54 -3.04 1.47 -7.30
CA ILE A 54 -3.10 1.85 -5.86
C ILE A 54 -4.55 2.15 -5.45
N MET A 55 -5.31 2.85 -6.28
CA MET A 55 -6.73 3.09 -6.03
C MET A 55 -7.52 1.79 -5.95
N ALA A 56 -7.26 0.85 -6.87
CA ALA A 56 -7.97 -0.42 -6.91
C ALA A 56 -7.65 -1.30 -5.69
N GLU A 57 -6.38 -1.40 -5.30
CA GLU A 57 -5.91 -2.20 -4.16
C GLU A 57 -6.43 -1.64 -2.83
N LEU A 58 -6.35 -0.32 -2.63
CA LEU A 58 -6.73 0.32 -1.35
C LEU A 58 -8.18 0.80 -1.30
N LYS A 59 -8.90 0.75 -2.42
CA LYS A 59 -10.29 1.24 -2.56
C LYS A 59 -10.43 2.72 -2.16
N ILE A 60 -9.49 3.55 -2.64
CA ILE A 60 -9.45 4.99 -2.39
C ILE A 60 -9.69 5.79 -3.68
N SER A 61 -10.11 7.05 -3.54
CA SER A 61 -10.31 7.93 -4.69
C SER A 61 -9.00 8.42 -5.32
N ARG A 62 -9.06 8.87 -6.58
CA ARG A 62 -7.90 9.43 -7.30
C ARG A 62 -7.30 10.64 -6.61
N GLY A 63 -8.14 11.54 -6.11
CA GLY A 63 -7.68 12.72 -5.36
C GLY A 63 -6.96 12.33 -4.06
N ASN A 64 -7.50 11.35 -3.34
CA ASN A 64 -6.88 10.83 -2.11
C ASN A 64 -5.53 10.15 -2.43
N ALA A 65 -5.48 9.27 -3.43
CA ALA A 65 -4.23 8.65 -3.87
C ALA A 65 -3.18 9.69 -4.31
N HIS A 66 -3.57 10.65 -5.14
CA HIS A 66 -2.66 11.68 -5.68
C HIS A 66 -2.06 12.55 -4.58
N SER A 67 -2.88 13.10 -3.68
CA SER A 67 -2.39 13.97 -2.60
C SER A 67 -1.40 13.24 -1.71
N ASN A 68 -1.69 12.00 -1.32
CA ASN A 68 -0.78 11.23 -0.46
C ASN A 68 0.49 10.77 -1.18
N LEU A 69 0.42 10.39 -2.46
CA LEU A 69 1.61 10.07 -3.26
C LEU A 69 2.53 11.29 -3.39
N ARG A 70 1.97 12.46 -3.66
CA ARG A 70 2.73 13.71 -3.72
C ARG A 70 3.39 14.03 -2.38
N ASP A 71 2.69 13.82 -1.27
CA ASP A 71 3.24 14.04 0.07
C ASP A 71 4.37 13.05 0.40
N LEU A 72 4.22 11.76 0.03
CA LEU A 72 5.27 10.74 0.18
C LEU A 72 6.53 11.09 -0.63
N VAL A 73 6.37 11.59 -1.86
CA VAL A 73 7.49 12.07 -2.69
C VAL A 73 8.14 13.29 -2.06
N SER A 74 7.34 14.25 -1.58
CA SER A 74 7.83 15.47 -0.89
C SER A 74 8.67 15.13 0.33
N TRP A 75 8.31 14.06 1.06
CA TRP A 75 9.05 13.58 2.22
C TRP A 75 10.26 12.69 1.84
N GLY A 76 10.47 12.39 0.57
CA GLY A 76 11.56 11.56 0.08
C GLY A 76 11.40 10.07 0.42
N LEU A 77 10.19 9.61 0.74
CA LEU A 77 9.91 8.21 1.09
C LEU A 77 9.67 7.33 -0.14
N VAL A 78 9.22 7.93 -1.24
CA VAL A 78 9.01 7.24 -2.53
C VAL A 78 9.52 8.12 -3.69
N ARG A 79 9.77 7.52 -4.86
CA ARG A 79 10.31 8.19 -6.04
C ARG A 79 9.72 7.63 -7.33
#